data_AF-A0A7K2FLF7-F1
#
_entry.id   AF-A0A7K2FLF7-F1
#
_cell.length_a   1.000
_cell.length_b   1.000
_cell.length_c   1.000
_cell.angle_alpha   90.00
_cell.angle_beta   90.00
_cell.angle_gamma   90.00
#
_symmetry.space_group_name_H-M   'P 1'
#
loop_
_entity.id
_entity.type
_entity.pdbx_description
1 polymer ?
#
loop_
_entity_poly.entity_id
_entity_poly.type
_entity_poly.pdbx_seq_one_letter_code
_entity_poly.pdbx_strand_id
1 'polypeptide(L)'
;MEVPAVSLPVALLAAGASPSPSPSGSGPAVPSLQDAQQSATNAASWVEQNWSTWLAMGLQIVLIIVIAVALRAVVRRAITKLIERMNRTVQAVDHTALGGLLVNNERRRQRSAAIGSVLRSVASFVILGTAALMVLSTFKINLAPLLASAGVAGVAIGFGARNLVTDFLSGVFMILEDQYGVGDTIDAGVATGEVVEVGLRVTKLRGANGEIWYVRNGEVKRIGNLSQGWATANVDVTVRSDEDLDKVKSVLDEVAEKMAKEEPWNELLWSPIEVLGLDSVLIDSMVIRVSAKTMPGKSVNVERELRWRIKRAFDRASIPIVGGATALEDAAEAAPAPDPSATMAAPSAYASPTSPQSLATTPIVTQKPSTSK
;
A
#
# COMPACT_ATOMS: atom_id res chain seq x y z
N MET A 1 -27.94 38.93 -27.25
CA MET A 1 -28.46 39.05 -25.86
C MET A 1 -27.34 39.68 -25.04
N GLU A 2 -26.90 40.88 -25.39
CA GLU A 2 -27.57 42.18 -25.13
C GLU A 2 -27.84 42.39 -23.64
N VAL A 3 -26.94 43.14 -23.03
CA VAL A 3 -27.09 43.80 -21.73
C VAL A 3 -27.79 45.14 -22.01
N PRO A 4 -28.92 45.46 -21.38
CA PRO A 4 -29.39 46.84 -21.36
C PRO A 4 -28.94 47.55 -20.07
N ALA A 5 -28.34 48.71 -20.28
CA ALA A 5 -28.22 49.79 -19.31
C ALA A 5 -29.58 50.52 -19.15
N VAL A 6 -29.57 51.63 -18.39
CA VAL A 6 -30.65 52.64 -18.15
C VAL A 6 -31.45 52.34 -16.87
N SER A 7 -31.67 53.23 -15.89
CA SER A 7 -31.76 54.70 -15.86
C SER A 7 -31.64 55.22 -14.42
N LEU A 8 -30.99 56.38 -14.25
CA LEU A 8 -31.26 57.33 -13.17
C LEU A 8 -32.46 58.20 -13.57
N PRO A 9 -33.29 58.66 -12.61
CA PRO A 9 -33.99 59.91 -12.76
C PRO A 9 -33.49 60.94 -11.75
N VAL A 10 -33.07 62.08 -12.30
CA VAL A 10 -33.03 63.38 -11.65
C VAL A 10 -34.46 63.91 -11.57
N ALA A 11 -34.89 64.37 -10.39
CA ALA A 11 -36.03 65.26 -10.26
C ALA A 11 -35.72 66.38 -9.25
N LEU A 12 -36.00 67.60 -9.72
CA LEU A 12 -35.68 68.90 -9.15
C LEU A 12 -36.47 69.22 -7.87
N LEU A 13 -35.76 69.91 -6.97
CA LEU A 13 -36.14 71.09 -6.17
C LEU A 13 -37.59 71.58 -6.24
N ALA A 14 -38.25 71.57 -5.08
CA ALA A 14 -39.18 72.62 -4.69
C ALA A 14 -38.84 73.07 -3.26
N ALA A 15 -38.48 74.34 -3.13
CA ALA A 15 -38.15 75.01 -1.88
C ALA A 15 -39.43 75.26 -1.06
N GLY A 16 -39.35 75.01 0.25
CA GLY A 16 -40.41 75.33 1.20
C GLY A 16 -39.93 75.27 2.64
N ALA A 17 -39.76 76.46 3.22
CA ALA A 17 -39.78 76.82 4.65
C ALA A 17 -38.87 76.09 5.65
N SER A 18 -37.88 76.83 6.15
CA SER A 18 -37.14 76.57 7.38
C SER A 18 -38.04 76.47 8.61
N PRO A 19 -37.84 75.49 9.51
CA PRO A 19 -38.13 75.66 10.92
C PRO A 19 -36.84 75.97 11.70
N SER A 20 -36.93 77.02 12.51
CA SER A 20 -35.95 77.49 13.48
C SER A 20 -35.56 76.39 14.49
N PRO A 21 -34.28 76.22 14.86
CA PRO A 21 -33.93 75.35 15.99
C PRO A 21 -34.32 76.05 17.31
N SER A 22 -35.33 75.51 18.00
CA SER A 22 -35.52 75.80 19.42
C SER A 22 -34.45 75.06 20.23
N PRO A 23 -33.88 75.65 21.29
CA PRO A 23 -32.82 75.01 22.05
C PRO A 23 -33.42 73.98 23.01
N SER A 24 -33.38 72.70 22.64
CA SER A 24 -33.59 71.61 23.60
C SER A 24 -32.25 71.34 24.29
N GLY A 25 -32.07 71.92 25.47
CA GLY A 25 -30.93 71.59 26.33
C GLY A 25 -30.93 70.10 26.69
N SER A 26 -29.86 69.40 26.31
CA SER A 26 -29.41 68.17 26.99
C SER A 26 -27.91 68.02 26.73
N GLY A 27 -27.10 68.56 27.65
CA GLY A 27 -25.71 68.12 27.77
C GLY A 27 -25.65 66.65 28.19
N PRO A 28 -24.47 66.00 28.16
CA PRO A 28 -24.34 64.61 28.62
C PRO A 28 -24.86 64.51 30.05
N ALA A 29 -25.99 63.83 30.23
CA ALA A 29 -26.58 63.60 31.54
C ALA A 29 -25.56 62.80 32.36
N VAL A 30 -25.06 63.40 33.43
CA VAL A 30 -24.35 62.66 34.47
C VAL A 30 -25.29 61.55 34.95
N PRO A 31 -24.87 60.27 34.94
CA PRO A 31 -25.74 59.18 35.36
C PRO A 31 -26.21 59.47 36.78
N SER A 32 -27.53 59.55 36.96
CA SER A 32 -28.10 59.82 38.27
C SER A 32 -27.86 58.62 39.20
N LEU A 33 -27.87 58.84 40.51
CA LEU A 33 -27.78 57.74 41.48
C LEU A 33 -28.87 56.69 41.26
N GLN A 34 -30.04 57.09 40.75
CA GLN A 34 -31.12 56.18 40.36
C GLN A 34 -30.76 55.35 39.12
N ASP A 35 -30.13 55.94 38.09
CA ASP A 35 -29.65 55.19 36.91
C ASP A 35 -28.55 54.19 37.27
N ALA A 36 -27.66 54.56 38.19
CA ALA A 36 -26.61 53.68 38.71
C ALA A 36 -27.21 52.52 39.54
N GLN A 37 -28.22 52.79 40.36
CA GLN A 37 -28.89 51.79 41.21
C GLN A 37 -29.79 50.85 40.39
N GLN A 38 -30.43 51.36 39.34
CA GLN A 38 -31.22 50.57 38.38
C GLN A 38 -30.32 49.73 37.48
N SER A 39 -29.16 50.25 37.07
CA SER A 39 -28.12 49.47 36.37
C SER A 39 -27.52 48.37 37.26
N ALA A 40 -27.29 48.65 38.55
CA ALA A 40 -26.77 47.66 39.50
C ALA A 40 -27.78 46.55 39.82
N THR A 41 -29.06 46.88 39.96
CA THR A 41 -30.13 45.89 40.18
C THR A 41 -30.43 45.06 38.93
N ASN A 42 -30.38 45.68 37.74
CA ASN A 42 -30.45 44.95 36.46
C ASN A 42 -29.24 44.03 36.24
N ALA A 43 -28.04 44.46 36.64
CA ALA A 43 -26.85 43.61 36.59
C ALA A 43 -26.95 42.44 37.59
N ALA A 44 -27.44 42.68 38.81
CA ALA A 44 -27.63 41.64 39.82
C ALA A 44 -28.68 40.60 39.39
N SER A 45 -29.83 41.03 38.84
CA SER A 45 -30.88 40.13 38.37
C SER A 45 -30.46 39.32 37.14
N TRP A 46 -29.68 39.91 36.23
CA TRP A 46 -29.07 39.20 35.11
C TRP A 46 -28.06 38.13 35.58
N VAL A 47 -27.22 38.43 36.58
CA VAL A 47 -26.29 37.46 37.16
C VAL A 47 -27.05 36.31 37.84
N GLU A 48 -28.11 36.61 38.58
CA GLU A 48 -28.90 35.60 39.30
C GLU A 48 -29.64 34.63 38.36
N GLN A 49 -30.15 35.13 37.22
CA GLN A 49 -30.75 34.31 36.17
C GLN A 49 -29.72 33.43 35.42
N ASN A 50 -28.53 33.97 35.16
CA ASN A 50 -27.53 33.32 34.30
C ASN A 50 -26.54 32.42 35.07
N TRP A 51 -26.42 32.58 36.38
CA TRP A 51 -25.50 31.82 37.24
C TRP A 51 -25.69 30.30 37.14
N SER A 52 -26.93 29.81 37.11
CA SER A 52 -27.24 28.38 36.97
C SER A 52 -26.73 27.78 35.66
N THR A 53 -26.81 28.56 34.58
CA THR A 53 -26.38 28.15 33.23
C THR A 53 -24.86 28.14 33.14
N TRP A 54 -24.20 29.12 33.76
CA TRP A 54 -22.73 29.19 33.80
C TRP A 54 -22.14 28.07 34.67
N LEU A 55 -22.77 27.77 35.81
CA LEU A 55 -22.41 26.61 36.62
C LEU A 55 -22.59 25.30 35.85
N ALA A 56 -23.72 25.13 35.14
CA ALA A 56 -23.96 23.93 34.33
C ALA A 56 -22.91 23.77 33.22
N MET A 57 -22.59 24.85 32.49
CA MET A 57 -21.52 24.84 31.48
C MET A 57 -20.16 24.54 32.10
N GLY A 58 -19.80 25.19 33.21
CA GLY A 58 -18.54 24.97 33.92
C GLY A 58 -18.40 23.52 34.40
N LEU A 59 -19.45 22.98 35.02
CA LEU A 59 -19.47 21.59 35.49
C LEU A 59 -19.35 20.60 34.33
N GLN A 60 -20.05 20.86 33.21
CA GLN A 60 -19.96 20.03 32.02
C GLN A 60 -18.56 20.02 31.41
N ILE A 61 -17.91 21.19 31.33
CA ILE A 61 -16.52 21.30 30.86
C ILE A 61 -15.57 20.54 31.78
N VAL A 62 -15.71 20.71 33.10
CA VAL A 62 -14.90 19.96 34.10
C VAL A 62 -15.10 18.46 33.93
N LEU A 63 -16.34 18.01 33.76
CA LEU A 63 -16.66 16.60 33.55
C LEU A 63 -16.01 16.05 32.27
N ILE A 64 -16.08 16.77 31.15
CA ILE A 64 -15.42 16.40 29.88
C ILE A 64 -13.91 16.25 30.09
N ILE A 65 -13.28 17.20 30.75
CA ILE A 65 -11.83 17.18 31.01
C ILE A 65 -11.46 15.99 31.92
N VAL A 66 -12.21 15.77 32.99
CA VAL A 66 -11.98 14.64 33.91
C VAL A 66 -12.10 13.31 33.18
N ILE A 67 -13.15 13.13 32.37
CA ILE A 67 -13.35 11.92 31.57
C ILE A 67 -12.21 11.75 30.56
N ALA A 68 -11.81 12.82 29.86
CA ALA A 68 -10.73 12.77 28.88
C ALA A 68 -9.38 12.41 29.51
N VAL A 69 -9.05 12.99 30.67
CA VAL A 69 -7.82 12.69 31.42
C VAL A 69 -7.86 11.25 31.94
N ALA A 70 -8.99 10.81 32.50
CA ALA A 70 -9.18 9.44 32.96
C ALA A 70 -9.01 8.43 31.80
N LEU A 71 -9.70 8.65 30.69
CA LEU A 71 -9.61 7.81 29.49
C LEU A 71 -8.18 7.79 28.94
N ARG A 72 -7.51 8.94 28.85
CA ARG A 72 -6.10 9.03 28.42
C ARG A 72 -5.18 8.24 29.35
N ALA A 73 -5.38 8.34 30.67
CA ALA A 73 -4.59 7.59 31.64
C ALA A 73 -4.83 6.08 31.52
N VAL A 74 -6.07 5.65 31.32
CA VAL A 74 -6.45 4.24 31.10
C VAL A 74 -5.82 3.71 29.82
N VAL A 75 -5.98 4.40 28.68
CA VAL A 75 -5.42 3.99 27.39
C VAL A 75 -3.89 3.96 27.44
N ARG A 76 -3.25 4.98 28.03
CA ARG A 76 -1.79 5.01 28.19
C ARG A 76 -1.29 3.84 29.04
N ARG A 77 -1.99 3.51 30.13
CA ARG A 77 -1.69 2.33 30.97
C ARG A 77 -1.89 1.03 30.20
N ALA A 78 -2.97 0.88 29.45
CA ALA A 78 -3.26 -0.31 28.65
C ALA A 78 -2.16 -0.56 27.59
N ILE A 79 -1.77 0.49 26.84
CA ILE A 79 -0.69 0.40 25.85
C ILE A 79 0.63 0.00 26.51
N THR A 80 0.98 0.65 27.63
CA THR A 80 2.23 0.36 28.35
C THR A 80 2.25 -1.07 28.87
N LYS A 81 1.15 -1.54 29.48
CA LYS A 81 0.99 -2.94 29.92
C LYS A 81 1.09 -3.93 28.76
N LEU A 82 0.51 -3.62 27.60
CA LEU A 82 0.56 -4.51 26.43
C LEU A 82 2.01 -4.69 25.94
N ILE A 83 2.75 -3.59 25.82
CA ILE A 83 4.15 -3.61 25.37
C ILE A 83 5.03 -4.34 26.38
N GLU A 84 4.87 -4.05 27.67
CA GLU A 84 5.59 -4.76 28.73
C GLU A 84 5.27 -6.26 28.73
N ARG A 85 4.00 -6.64 28.49
CA ARG A 85 3.60 -8.05 28.38
C ARG A 85 4.28 -8.72 27.19
N MET A 86 4.29 -8.08 26.02
CA MET A 86 4.98 -8.58 24.83
C MET A 86 6.48 -8.75 25.09
N ASN A 87 7.10 -7.82 25.82
CA ASN A 87 8.52 -7.87 26.12
C ASN A 87 8.88 -8.93 27.17
N ARG A 88 7.97 -9.21 28.11
CA ARG A 88 8.15 -10.21 29.17
C ARG A 88 7.95 -11.64 28.68
N THR A 89 6.98 -11.89 27.79
CA THR A 89 6.78 -13.23 27.19
C THR A 89 8.01 -13.70 26.43
N VAL A 90 8.77 -12.79 25.81
CA VAL A 90 10.01 -13.11 25.11
C VAL A 90 11.12 -13.52 26.08
N GLN A 91 11.29 -12.82 27.21
CA GLN A 91 12.29 -13.19 28.22
C GLN A 91 12.04 -14.57 28.86
N ALA A 92 10.79 -15.05 28.90
CA ALA A 92 10.45 -16.35 29.47
C ALA A 92 10.79 -17.54 28.56
N VAL A 93 10.92 -17.32 27.24
CA VAL A 93 11.27 -18.36 26.24
C VAL A 93 12.80 -18.52 26.12
N ASP A 94 13.57 -17.57 26.64
CA ASP A 94 15.03 -17.46 26.50
C ASP A 94 15.85 -18.40 27.44
N HIS A 95 15.24 -19.11 28.40
CA HIS A 95 15.98 -20.03 29.29
C HIS A 95 16.34 -21.38 28.64
N THR A 96 15.94 -21.62 27.39
CA THR A 96 16.25 -22.84 26.64
C THR A 96 17.32 -22.53 25.58
N ALA A 97 18.58 -22.65 26.00
CA ALA A 97 19.80 -22.86 25.22
C ALA A 97 19.81 -22.43 23.73
N LEU A 98 20.20 -21.18 23.42
CA LEU A 98 20.93 -20.77 22.18
C LEU A 98 21.23 -19.25 22.23
N GLY A 99 22.34 -18.89 22.87
CA GLY A 99 22.79 -17.50 23.14
C GLY A 99 23.24 -16.65 21.95
N GLY A 100 22.77 -16.93 20.72
CA GLY A 100 23.13 -16.17 19.51
C GLY A 100 22.27 -14.93 19.22
N LEU A 101 21.24 -14.64 20.02
CA LEU A 101 20.17 -13.68 19.69
C LEU A 101 20.23 -12.30 20.38
N LEU A 102 21.30 -11.99 21.13
CA LEU A 102 21.36 -10.73 21.91
C LEU A 102 21.24 -9.46 21.05
N VAL A 103 21.71 -9.48 19.80
CA VAL A 103 21.58 -8.34 18.86
C VAL A 103 20.14 -8.17 18.35
N ASN A 104 19.38 -9.27 18.21
CA ASN A 104 17.99 -9.23 17.76
C ASN A 104 17.04 -8.77 18.87
N ASN A 105 17.33 -9.12 20.12
CA ASN A 105 16.47 -8.80 21.25
C ASN A 105 16.48 -7.31 21.57
N GLU A 106 17.64 -6.66 21.55
CA GLU A 106 17.76 -5.23 21.81
C GLU A 106 17.08 -4.40 20.69
N ARG A 107 17.25 -4.79 19.42
CA ARG A 107 16.54 -4.14 18.29
C ARG A 107 15.03 -4.31 18.37
N ARG A 108 14.54 -5.49 18.79
CA ARG A 108 13.09 -5.73 18.98
C ARG A 108 12.52 -4.91 20.14
N ARG A 109 13.24 -4.82 21.26
CA ARG A 109 12.88 -3.96 22.41
C ARG A 109 12.75 -2.51 22.01
N GLN A 110 13.78 -1.97 21.34
CA GLN A 110 13.78 -0.59 20.84
C GLN A 110 12.62 -0.33 19.88
N ARG A 111 12.34 -1.26 18.95
CA ARG A 111 11.18 -1.17 18.05
C ARG A 111 9.86 -1.15 18.82
N SER A 112 9.67 -2.03 19.79
CA SER A 112 8.43 -2.09 20.59
C SER A 112 8.21 -0.82 21.42
N ALA A 113 9.29 -0.25 21.98
CA ALA A 113 9.23 1.01 22.73
C ALA A 113 8.88 2.20 21.83
N ALA A 114 9.46 2.26 20.63
CA ALA A 114 9.16 3.29 19.63
C ALA A 114 7.72 3.18 19.11
N ILE A 115 7.25 1.98 18.79
CA ILE A 115 5.84 1.74 18.41
C ILE A 115 4.90 2.20 19.55
N GLY A 116 5.27 1.87 20.79
CA GLY A 116 4.52 2.28 21.96
C GLY A 116 4.46 3.77 22.23
N SER A 117 5.54 4.51 21.95
CA SER A 117 5.52 5.96 22.09
C SER A 117 4.60 6.59 21.04
N VAL A 118 4.65 6.13 19.79
CA VAL A 118 3.78 6.59 18.69
C VAL A 118 2.31 6.30 18.97
N LEU A 119 1.96 5.07 19.40
CA LEU A 119 0.58 4.73 19.76
C LEU A 119 0.03 5.62 20.87
N ARG A 120 0.84 5.89 21.91
CA ARG A 120 0.44 6.76 23.02
C ARG A 120 0.27 8.21 22.59
N SER A 121 1.09 8.72 21.68
CA SER A 121 0.98 10.10 21.19
C SER A 121 -0.27 10.25 20.32
N VAL A 122 -0.49 9.35 19.37
CA VAL A 122 -1.68 9.34 18.50
C VAL A 122 -2.96 9.20 19.32
N ALA A 123 -3.03 8.24 20.24
CA ALA A 123 -4.20 8.09 21.11
C ALA A 123 -4.45 9.32 21.99
N SER A 124 -3.39 9.93 22.55
CA SER A 124 -3.53 11.17 23.32
C SER A 124 -4.04 12.32 22.45
N PHE A 125 -3.55 12.45 21.22
CA PHE A 125 -3.98 13.48 20.28
C PHE A 125 -5.46 13.35 19.93
N VAL A 126 -5.91 12.13 19.61
CA VAL A 126 -7.33 11.85 19.31
C VAL A 126 -8.21 12.16 20.52
N ILE A 127 -7.86 11.64 21.72
CA ILE A 127 -8.66 11.84 22.94
C ILE A 127 -8.76 13.32 23.30
N LEU A 128 -7.64 14.05 23.32
CA LEU A 128 -7.63 15.46 23.68
C LEU A 128 -8.27 16.34 22.60
N GLY A 129 -8.10 16.00 21.32
CA GLY A 129 -8.76 16.67 20.21
C GLY A 129 -10.28 16.53 20.29
N THR A 130 -10.80 15.32 20.51
CA THR A 130 -12.24 15.10 20.71
C THR A 130 -12.75 15.83 21.95
N ALA A 131 -12.01 15.81 23.07
CA ALA A 131 -12.38 16.54 24.27
C ALA A 131 -12.45 18.06 24.02
N ALA A 132 -11.49 18.63 23.28
CA ALA A 132 -11.49 20.04 22.91
C ALA A 132 -12.73 20.41 22.05
N LEU A 133 -13.10 19.56 21.10
CA LEU A 133 -14.33 19.75 20.31
C LEU A 133 -15.60 19.69 21.19
N MET A 134 -15.65 18.77 22.16
CA MET A 134 -16.76 18.69 23.12
C MET A 134 -16.85 19.93 24.02
N VAL A 135 -15.72 20.49 24.44
CA VAL A 135 -15.68 21.76 25.18
C VAL A 135 -16.20 22.91 24.32
N LEU A 136 -15.75 23.05 23.06
CA LEU A 136 -16.27 24.05 22.11
C LEU A 136 -17.79 23.89 21.88
N SER A 137 -18.30 22.66 21.84
CA SER A 137 -19.73 22.37 21.75
C SER A 137 -20.53 22.97 22.91
N THR A 138 -19.95 22.98 24.11
CA THR A 138 -20.58 23.53 25.32
C THR A 138 -20.77 25.05 25.18
N PHE A 139 -19.83 25.73 24.53
CA PHE A 139 -19.94 27.15 24.17
C PHE A 139 -20.88 27.43 22.97
N LYS A 140 -21.61 26.42 22.48
CA LYS A 140 -22.51 26.52 21.31
C LYS A 140 -21.81 27.01 20.04
N ILE A 141 -20.50 26.80 19.94
CA ILE A 141 -19.73 27.08 18.72
C ILE A 141 -20.10 26.04 17.67
N ASN A 142 -20.33 26.48 16.43
CA ASN A 142 -20.61 25.56 15.33
C ASN A 142 -19.38 24.70 15.02
N LEU A 143 -19.49 23.41 15.30
CA LEU A 143 -18.42 22.44 15.05
C LEU A 143 -18.34 21.99 13.59
N ALA A 144 -19.33 22.29 12.74
CA ALA A 144 -19.39 21.79 11.37
C ALA A 144 -18.11 22.07 10.55
N PRO A 145 -17.49 23.27 10.59
CA PRO A 145 -16.24 23.52 9.86
C PRO A 145 -15.05 22.71 10.40
N LEU A 146 -14.98 22.51 11.72
CA LEU A 146 -13.92 21.74 12.37
C LEU A 146 -14.07 20.24 12.08
N LEU A 147 -15.30 19.73 12.14
CA LEU A 147 -15.61 18.35 11.80
C LEU A 147 -15.42 18.07 10.31
N ALA A 148 -15.78 19.02 9.43
CA ALA A 148 -15.54 18.90 8.00
C ALA A 148 -14.04 18.85 7.69
N SER A 149 -13.23 19.73 8.27
CA SER A 149 -11.77 19.72 8.08
C SER A 149 -11.11 18.47 8.67
N ALA A 150 -11.51 18.04 9.87
CA ALA A 150 -11.06 16.77 10.46
C ALA A 150 -11.48 15.56 9.61
N GLY A 151 -12.67 15.60 9.00
CA GLY A 151 -13.16 14.57 8.08
C GLY A 151 -12.30 14.45 6.82
N VAL A 152 -11.99 15.58 6.17
CA VAL A 152 -11.09 15.59 4.99
C VAL A 152 -9.70 15.09 5.34
N ALA A 153 -9.13 15.54 6.48
CA ALA A 153 -7.85 15.03 6.97
C ALA A 153 -7.90 13.53 7.27
N GLY A 154 -8.99 13.04 7.86
CA GLY A 154 -9.22 11.63 8.13
C GLY A 154 -9.28 10.78 6.86
N VAL A 155 -9.97 11.26 5.83
CA VAL A 155 -10.02 10.61 4.51
C VAL A 155 -8.63 10.54 3.87
N ALA A 156 -7.85 11.62 3.93
CA ALA A 156 -6.47 11.63 3.42
C ALA A 156 -5.59 10.58 4.13
N ILE A 157 -5.68 10.50 5.46
CA ILE A 157 -4.98 9.47 6.25
C ILE A 157 -5.48 8.06 5.89
N GLY A 158 -6.79 7.89 5.72
CA GLY A 158 -7.40 6.62 5.33
C GLY A 158 -6.90 6.12 3.97
N PHE A 159 -6.80 7.01 2.98
CA PHE A 159 -6.20 6.68 1.69
C PHE A 159 -4.71 6.34 1.80
N GLY A 160 -3.96 7.05 2.65
CA GLY A 160 -2.56 6.73 2.92
C GLY A 160 -2.37 5.36 3.59
N ALA A 161 -3.30 4.95 4.45
CA ALA A 161 -3.25 3.68 5.18
C ALA A 161 -3.90 2.50 4.43
N ARG A 162 -4.53 2.73 3.27
CA ARG A 162 -5.30 1.70 2.53
C ARG A 162 -4.52 0.41 2.31
N ASN A 163 -3.28 0.52 1.83
CA ASN A 163 -2.46 -0.65 1.52
C ASN A 163 -2.14 -1.49 2.77
N LEU A 164 -1.95 -0.84 3.92
CA LEU A 164 -1.71 -1.54 5.18
C LEU A 164 -2.91 -2.40 5.59
N VAL A 165 -4.12 -1.88 5.40
CA VAL A 165 -5.36 -2.61 5.68
C VAL A 165 -5.53 -3.79 4.72
N THR A 166 -5.29 -3.57 3.42
CA THR A 166 -5.34 -4.65 2.42
C THR A 166 -4.33 -5.75 2.74
N ASP A 167 -3.08 -5.40 3.08
CA ASP A 167 -2.05 -6.36 3.44
C ASP A 167 -2.48 -7.20 4.66
N PHE A 168 -3.04 -6.55 5.69
CA PHE A 168 -3.47 -7.23 6.91
C PHE A 168 -4.63 -8.20 6.65
N LEU A 169 -5.68 -7.76 5.95
CA LEU A 169 -6.83 -8.60 5.65
C LEU A 169 -6.43 -9.78 4.77
N SER A 170 -5.60 -9.55 3.75
CA SER A 170 -5.11 -10.61 2.87
C SER A 170 -4.31 -11.65 3.65
N GLY A 171 -3.43 -11.21 4.56
CA GLY A 171 -2.68 -12.12 5.43
C GLY A 171 -3.55 -12.94 6.37
N VAL A 172 -4.59 -12.35 6.97
CA VAL A 172 -5.53 -13.08 7.82
C VAL A 172 -6.27 -14.16 7.04
N PHE A 173 -6.78 -13.85 5.85
CA PHE A 173 -7.48 -14.84 5.02
C PHE A 173 -6.55 -15.94 4.51
N MET A 174 -5.32 -15.62 4.10
CA MET A 174 -4.33 -16.63 3.69
C MET A 174 -4.05 -17.65 4.81
N ILE A 175 -3.94 -17.19 6.07
CA ILE A 175 -3.71 -18.06 7.23
C ILE A 175 -4.98 -18.85 7.57
N LEU A 176 -6.16 -18.21 7.53
CA LEU A 176 -7.43 -18.84 7.89
C LEU A 176 -7.83 -19.94 6.88
N GLU A 177 -7.56 -19.71 5.60
CA GLU A 177 -7.86 -20.65 4.51
C GLU A 177 -6.77 -21.71 4.30
N ASP A 178 -5.67 -21.65 5.05
CA ASP A 178 -4.51 -22.54 4.93
C ASP A 178 -3.99 -22.68 3.49
N GLN A 179 -3.89 -21.55 2.77
CA GLN A 179 -3.45 -21.57 1.36
C GLN A 179 -2.00 -22.08 1.20
N TYR A 180 -1.16 -21.84 2.21
CA TYR A 180 0.22 -22.33 2.29
C TYR A 180 0.76 -22.23 3.73
N GLY A 181 1.68 -23.12 4.07
CA GLY A 181 2.34 -23.17 5.37
C GLY A 181 3.81 -22.76 5.35
N VAL A 182 4.42 -22.69 6.53
CA VAL A 182 5.89 -22.58 6.67
C VAL A 182 6.52 -23.87 6.17
N GLY A 183 7.53 -23.76 5.30
CA GLY A 183 8.19 -24.88 4.62
C GLY A 183 7.64 -25.21 3.23
N ASP A 184 6.50 -24.62 2.84
CA ASP A 184 5.98 -24.80 1.48
C ASP A 184 6.78 -23.99 0.48
N THR A 185 7.03 -24.55 -0.71
CA THR A 185 7.54 -23.77 -1.84
C THR A 185 6.36 -23.14 -2.55
N ILE A 186 6.34 -21.81 -2.64
CA ILE A 186 5.25 -21.09 -3.30
C ILE A 186 5.77 -20.14 -4.38
N ASP A 187 4.91 -19.88 -5.36
CA ASP A 187 5.03 -18.78 -6.31
C ASP A 187 3.98 -17.72 -5.95
N ALA A 188 4.44 -16.56 -5.47
CA ALA A 188 3.61 -15.40 -5.16
C ALA A 188 3.49 -14.41 -6.35
N GLY A 189 3.99 -14.79 -7.54
CA GLY A 189 4.05 -13.99 -8.76
C GLY A 189 5.21 -12.99 -8.80
N VAL A 190 5.44 -12.26 -7.70
CA VAL A 190 6.56 -11.30 -7.58
C VAL A 190 7.86 -11.96 -7.09
N ALA A 191 7.73 -13.12 -6.44
CA ALA A 191 8.84 -13.91 -5.92
C ALA A 191 8.40 -15.36 -5.76
N THR A 192 9.34 -16.28 -5.94
CA THR A 192 9.15 -17.72 -5.77
C THR A 192 10.18 -18.24 -4.77
N GLY A 193 9.76 -19.10 -3.85
CA GLY A 193 10.66 -19.66 -2.85
C GLY A 193 9.96 -20.42 -1.73
N GLU A 194 10.76 -20.93 -0.80
CA GLU A 194 10.28 -21.62 0.39
C GLU A 194 9.80 -20.62 1.44
N VAL A 195 8.63 -20.85 2.01
CA VAL A 195 8.04 -19.99 3.03
C VAL A 195 8.78 -20.17 4.36
N VAL A 196 9.47 -19.11 4.80
CA VAL A 196 10.22 -19.12 6.08
C VAL A 196 9.35 -18.66 7.24
N GLU A 197 8.49 -17.66 7.01
CA GLU A 197 7.63 -17.07 8.04
C GLU A 197 6.40 -16.45 7.38
N VAL A 198 5.23 -16.80 7.89
CA VAL A 198 3.95 -16.17 7.50
C VAL A 198 3.57 -15.14 8.56
N GLY A 199 3.68 -13.86 8.21
CA GLY A 199 3.24 -12.76 9.05
C GLY A 199 1.87 -12.23 8.61
N LEU A 200 1.21 -11.49 9.51
CA LEU A 200 -0.11 -10.90 9.21
C LEU A 200 -0.08 -9.88 8.04
N ARG A 201 1.06 -9.22 7.82
CA ARG A 201 1.22 -8.20 6.76
C ARG A 201 2.19 -8.62 5.65
N VAL A 202 3.19 -9.42 6.01
CA VAL A 202 4.33 -9.74 5.15
C VAL A 202 4.65 -11.22 5.32
N THR A 203 4.79 -11.93 4.19
CA THR A 203 5.30 -13.29 4.11
C THR A 203 6.77 -13.24 3.69
N LYS A 204 7.61 -14.06 4.33
CA LYS A 204 9.03 -14.18 3.99
C LYS A 204 9.27 -15.44 3.18
N LEU A 205 9.86 -15.28 2.01
CA LEU A 205 10.23 -16.39 1.13
C LEU A 205 11.74 -16.48 1.00
N ARG A 206 12.29 -17.69 1.01
CA ARG A 206 13.68 -17.96 0.69
C ARG A 206 13.77 -18.43 -0.77
N GLY A 207 14.41 -17.62 -1.60
CA GLY A 207 14.62 -17.95 -3.00
C GLY A 207 15.68 -19.03 -3.20
N ALA A 208 15.82 -19.50 -4.44
CA ALA A 208 16.75 -20.57 -4.79
C ALA A 208 18.23 -20.23 -4.56
N ASN A 209 18.59 -18.94 -4.59
CA ASN A 209 19.96 -18.48 -4.36
C ASN A 209 20.20 -18.09 -2.88
N GLY A 210 19.23 -18.36 -1.98
CA GLY A 210 19.34 -18.12 -0.55
C GLY A 210 18.95 -16.71 -0.10
N GLU A 211 18.50 -15.84 -1.01
CA GLU A 211 17.96 -14.53 -0.67
C GLU A 211 16.63 -14.63 0.10
N ILE A 212 16.34 -13.65 0.96
CA ILE A 212 15.06 -13.58 1.70
C ILE A 212 14.22 -12.44 1.11
N TRP A 213 13.15 -12.81 0.43
CA TRP A 213 12.12 -11.91 -0.07
C TRP A 213 11.13 -11.56 1.04
N TYR A 214 10.76 -10.29 1.12
CA TYR A 214 9.73 -9.79 2.04
C TYR A 214 8.54 -9.33 1.21
N VAL A 215 7.56 -10.22 1.04
CA VAL A 215 6.41 -9.99 0.16
C VAL A 215 5.25 -9.43 0.99
N ARG A 216 4.70 -8.29 0.57
CA ARG A 216 3.49 -7.74 1.19
C ARG A 216 2.28 -8.56 0.78
N ASN A 217 1.49 -9.00 1.76
CA ASN A 217 0.37 -9.91 1.51
C ASN A 217 -0.70 -9.29 0.60
N GLY A 218 -0.88 -7.97 0.61
CA GLY A 218 -1.87 -7.28 -0.22
C GLY A 218 -1.44 -7.07 -1.67
N GLU A 219 -0.19 -7.35 -2.01
CA GLU A 219 0.30 -7.34 -3.41
C GLU A 219 0.18 -8.71 -4.08
N VAL A 220 -0.06 -9.75 -3.29
CA VAL A 220 -0.20 -11.12 -3.77
C VAL A 220 -1.61 -11.31 -4.33
N LYS A 221 -1.72 -11.29 -5.66
CA LYS A 221 -2.99 -11.49 -6.37
C LYS A 221 -3.37 -12.96 -6.55
N ARG A 222 -2.37 -13.83 -6.65
CA ARG A 222 -2.50 -15.28 -6.81
C ARG A 222 -1.32 -15.97 -6.14
N ILE A 223 -1.54 -17.18 -5.67
CA ILE A 223 -0.49 -18.03 -5.07
C ILE A 223 -0.55 -19.39 -5.76
N GLY A 224 0.60 -19.85 -6.25
CA GLY A 224 0.78 -21.25 -6.64
C GLY A 224 1.53 -21.97 -5.52
N ASN A 225 0.88 -22.94 -4.85
CA ASN A 225 1.58 -23.81 -3.91
C ASN A 225 2.21 -24.98 -4.68
N LEU A 226 3.54 -25.06 -4.67
CA LEU A 226 4.31 -26.09 -5.39
C LEU A 226 4.62 -27.31 -4.50
N SER A 227 4.23 -27.25 -3.22
CA SER A 227 4.40 -28.31 -2.23
C SER A 227 3.13 -29.14 -1.98
N GLN A 228 1.97 -28.74 -2.50
CA GLN A 228 0.71 -29.45 -2.31
C GLN A 228 0.29 -30.26 -3.55
N GLY A 229 -0.31 -31.43 -3.32
CA GLY A 229 -0.85 -32.29 -4.38
C GLY A 229 0.22 -33.08 -5.12
N TRP A 230 0.38 -32.82 -6.42
CA TRP A 230 1.38 -33.43 -7.29
C TRP A 230 2.04 -32.37 -8.15
N ALA A 231 3.28 -32.61 -8.55
CA ALA A 231 4.01 -31.77 -9.50
C ALA A 231 4.27 -32.54 -10.79
N THR A 232 4.27 -31.85 -11.93
CA THR A 232 4.65 -32.47 -13.21
C THR A 232 6.09 -32.11 -13.57
N ALA A 233 6.85 -33.14 -13.91
CA ALA A 233 8.13 -33.06 -14.58
C ALA A 233 7.91 -33.16 -16.09
N ASN A 234 8.23 -32.11 -16.85
CA ASN A 234 8.14 -32.13 -18.31
C ASN A 234 9.53 -32.08 -18.92
N VAL A 235 9.81 -33.01 -19.84
CA VAL A 235 11.06 -33.07 -20.58
C VAL A 235 10.74 -33.06 -22.07
N ASP A 236 11.14 -31.98 -22.72
CA ASP A 236 11.06 -31.81 -24.16
C ASP A 236 12.34 -32.33 -24.80
N VAL A 237 12.20 -33.30 -25.68
CA VAL A 237 13.31 -33.97 -26.36
C VAL A 237 13.26 -33.58 -27.83
N THR A 238 14.27 -32.85 -28.27
CA THR A 238 14.38 -32.38 -29.65
C THR A 238 15.27 -33.31 -30.47
N VAL A 239 14.73 -33.86 -31.54
CA VAL A 239 15.43 -34.75 -32.48
C VAL A 239 15.31 -34.21 -33.90
N ARG A 240 16.12 -34.75 -34.81
CA ARG A 240 16.15 -34.31 -36.21
C ARG A 240 14.82 -34.65 -36.91
N SER A 241 14.38 -33.82 -37.85
CA SER A 241 13.08 -34.00 -38.52
C SER A 241 12.99 -35.25 -39.41
N ASP A 242 14.11 -35.85 -39.78
CA ASP A 242 14.23 -37.07 -40.58
C ASP A 242 14.38 -38.36 -39.76
N GLU A 243 14.40 -38.26 -38.42
CA GLU A 243 14.47 -39.44 -37.54
C GLU A 243 13.15 -40.23 -37.52
N ASP A 244 13.26 -41.54 -37.30
CA ASP A 244 12.10 -42.43 -37.20
C ASP A 244 11.37 -42.25 -35.86
N LEU A 245 10.13 -41.75 -35.93
CA LEU A 245 9.26 -41.51 -34.77
C LEU A 245 8.96 -42.76 -33.95
N ASP A 246 8.77 -43.93 -34.59
CA ASP A 246 8.47 -45.18 -33.89
C ASP A 246 9.70 -45.67 -33.12
N LYS A 247 10.89 -45.50 -33.72
CA LYS A 247 12.17 -45.76 -33.06
C LYS A 247 12.39 -44.81 -31.87
N VAL A 248 12.16 -43.51 -32.04
CA VAL A 248 12.30 -42.52 -30.97
C VAL A 248 11.34 -42.84 -29.82
N LYS A 249 10.06 -43.10 -30.13
CA LYS A 249 9.04 -43.43 -29.13
C LYS A 249 9.39 -44.71 -28.37
N SER A 250 9.80 -45.78 -29.05
CA SER A 250 10.14 -47.05 -28.39
C SER A 250 11.32 -46.91 -27.43
N VAL A 251 12.34 -46.12 -27.78
CA VAL A 251 13.47 -45.83 -26.89
C VAL A 251 13.04 -45.00 -25.68
N LEU A 252 12.14 -44.02 -25.86
CA LEU A 252 11.59 -43.23 -24.76
C LEU A 252 10.73 -44.08 -23.81
N ASP A 253 9.88 -44.95 -24.36
CA ASP A 253 9.05 -45.89 -23.59
C ASP A 253 9.91 -46.84 -22.75
N GLU A 254 11.01 -47.35 -23.31
CA GLU A 254 11.97 -48.20 -22.58
C GLU A 254 12.62 -47.45 -21.40
N VAL A 255 13.01 -46.18 -21.61
CA VAL A 255 13.59 -45.33 -20.55
C VAL A 255 12.55 -45.05 -19.46
N ALA A 256 11.33 -44.69 -19.86
CA ALA A 256 10.21 -44.42 -18.97
C ALA A 256 9.88 -45.64 -18.09
N GLU A 257 9.75 -46.82 -18.70
CA GLU A 257 9.42 -48.05 -17.98
C GLU A 257 10.54 -48.49 -17.03
N LYS A 258 11.81 -48.38 -17.45
CA LYS A 258 12.95 -48.70 -16.57
C LYS A 258 13.02 -47.77 -15.37
N MET A 259 12.93 -46.47 -15.59
CA MET A 259 12.99 -45.48 -14.50
C MET A 259 11.82 -45.65 -13.53
N ALA A 260 10.63 -45.95 -14.02
CA ALA A 260 9.45 -46.16 -13.17
C ALA A 260 9.57 -47.36 -12.21
N LYS A 261 10.41 -48.35 -12.54
CA LYS A 261 10.61 -49.58 -11.72
C LYS A 261 11.83 -49.52 -10.81
N GLU A 262 12.73 -48.56 -10.99
CA GLU A 262 13.99 -48.48 -10.26
C GLU A 262 13.86 -47.64 -8.98
N GLU A 263 14.41 -48.15 -7.88
CA GLU A 263 14.64 -47.39 -6.64
C GLU A 263 15.74 -46.34 -6.85
N PRO A 264 15.61 -45.09 -6.37
CA PRO A 264 14.52 -44.53 -5.55
C PRO A 264 13.42 -43.80 -6.36
N TRP A 265 13.38 -43.97 -7.68
CA TRP A 265 12.54 -43.17 -8.57
C TRP A 265 11.07 -43.59 -8.56
N ASN A 266 10.81 -44.89 -8.37
CA ASN A 266 9.48 -45.45 -8.14
C ASN A 266 8.71 -44.73 -7.02
N GLU A 267 9.37 -44.37 -5.91
CA GLU A 267 8.74 -43.67 -4.77
C GLU A 267 8.47 -42.18 -5.05
N LEU A 268 9.22 -41.58 -5.96
CA LEU A 268 9.10 -40.15 -6.31
C LEU A 268 8.00 -39.90 -7.34
N LEU A 269 7.56 -40.93 -8.05
CA LEU A 269 6.55 -40.87 -9.10
C LEU A 269 5.14 -41.11 -8.54
N TRP A 270 4.21 -40.24 -8.89
CA TRP A 270 2.80 -40.37 -8.55
C TRP A 270 2.06 -41.27 -9.54
N SER A 271 2.49 -41.27 -10.80
CA SER A 271 1.97 -42.10 -11.88
C SER A 271 3.10 -42.57 -12.79
N PRO A 272 2.88 -43.57 -13.65
CA PRO A 272 3.83 -43.94 -14.68
C PRO A 272 4.25 -42.73 -15.52
N ILE A 273 5.48 -42.76 -16.01
CA ILE A 273 6.02 -41.77 -16.94
C ILE A 273 5.34 -41.98 -18.30
N GLU A 274 4.77 -40.93 -18.87
CA GLU A 274 4.03 -40.97 -20.12
C GLU A 274 4.78 -40.21 -21.21
N VAL A 275 4.96 -40.86 -22.37
CA VAL A 275 5.39 -40.18 -23.59
C VAL A 275 4.13 -39.60 -24.24
N LEU A 276 3.94 -38.29 -24.13
CA LEU A 276 2.76 -37.60 -24.66
C LEU A 276 2.72 -37.63 -26.20
N GLY A 277 3.89 -37.78 -26.82
CA GLY A 277 4.07 -37.86 -28.26
C GLY A 277 4.66 -36.58 -28.84
N LEU A 278 4.42 -36.38 -30.14
CA LEU A 278 4.94 -35.28 -30.92
C LEU A 278 4.24 -33.96 -30.55
N ASP A 279 4.99 -33.02 -29.98
CA ASP A 279 4.50 -31.71 -29.53
C ASP A 279 4.59 -30.66 -30.65
N SER A 280 5.70 -30.62 -31.37
CA SER A 280 5.90 -29.70 -32.50
C SER A 280 6.87 -30.25 -33.55
N VAL A 281 6.73 -29.77 -34.79
CA VAL A 281 7.57 -30.11 -35.95
C VAL A 281 8.08 -28.82 -36.59
N LEU A 282 9.39 -28.70 -36.71
CA LEU A 282 10.11 -27.61 -37.36
C LEU A 282 10.83 -28.14 -38.61
N ILE A 283 11.53 -27.26 -39.33
CA ILE A 283 12.17 -27.58 -40.61
C ILE A 283 13.23 -28.68 -40.45
N ASP A 284 14.10 -28.56 -39.44
CA ASP A 284 15.25 -29.45 -39.21
C ASP A 284 15.12 -30.30 -37.94
N SER A 285 14.04 -30.12 -37.19
CA SER A 285 13.87 -30.68 -35.86
C SER A 285 12.41 -30.95 -35.53
N MET A 286 12.18 -31.85 -34.59
CA MET A 286 10.89 -32.12 -34.00
C MET A 286 11.02 -32.35 -32.50
N VAL A 287 10.00 -31.96 -31.75
CA VAL A 287 9.98 -32.02 -30.28
C VAL A 287 8.98 -33.08 -29.83
N ILE A 288 9.47 -34.05 -29.05
CA ILE A 288 8.65 -35.06 -28.37
C ILE A 288 8.62 -34.74 -26.89
N ARG A 289 7.43 -34.66 -26.29
CA ARG A 289 7.27 -34.36 -24.87
C ARG A 289 7.10 -35.64 -24.05
N VAL A 290 7.92 -35.77 -23.02
CA VAL A 290 7.80 -36.79 -21.97
C VAL A 290 7.34 -36.11 -20.69
N SER A 291 6.32 -36.66 -20.04
CA SER A 291 5.73 -36.10 -18.82
C SER A 291 5.68 -37.13 -17.70
N ALA A 292 6.00 -36.71 -16.49
CA ALA A 292 5.92 -37.56 -15.30
C ALA A 292 5.26 -36.80 -14.15
N LYS A 293 4.21 -37.37 -13.56
CA LYS A 293 3.65 -36.84 -12.30
C LYS A 293 4.51 -37.33 -11.14
N THR A 294 4.87 -36.41 -10.27
CA THR A 294 5.82 -36.60 -9.18
C THR A 294 5.25 -36.10 -7.86
N MET A 295 5.82 -36.57 -6.76
CA MET A 295 5.59 -35.98 -5.45
C MET A 295 5.99 -34.49 -5.46
N PRO A 296 5.29 -33.62 -4.71
CA PRO A 296 5.59 -32.19 -4.67
C PRO A 296 7.05 -31.89 -4.34
N GLY A 297 7.61 -30.87 -4.98
CA GLY A 297 9.02 -30.48 -4.84
C GLY A 297 10.04 -31.47 -5.43
N LYS A 298 9.62 -32.58 -6.05
CA LYS A 298 10.53 -33.58 -6.65
C LYS A 298 10.66 -33.48 -8.17
N SER A 299 9.77 -32.74 -8.84
CA SER A 299 9.73 -32.62 -10.31
C SER A 299 11.09 -32.29 -10.91
N VAL A 300 11.79 -31.28 -10.39
CA VAL A 300 13.12 -30.86 -10.90
C VAL A 300 14.15 -31.99 -10.86
N ASN A 301 14.14 -32.82 -9.82
CA ASN A 301 15.06 -33.96 -9.71
C ASN A 301 14.71 -35.04 -10.74
N VAL A 302 13.42 -35.35 -10.88
CA VAL A 302 12.92 -36.32 -11.86
C VAL A 302 13.20 -35.85 -13.29
N GLU A 303 13.00 -34.58 -13.62
CA GLU A 303 13.32 -34.02 -14.93
C GLU A 303 14.81 -34.14 -15.26
N ARG A 304 15.70 -33.84 -14.30
CA ARG A 304 17.15 -33.93 -14.51
C ARG A 304 17.58 -35.37 -14.77
N GLU A 305 17.04 -36.32 -14.01
CA GLU A 305 17.32 -37.73 -14.23
C GLU A 305 16.76 -38.24 -15.56
N LEU A 306 15.52 -37.86 -15.91
CA LEU A 306 14.93 -38.19 -17.20
C LEU A 306 15.80 -37.69 -18.36
N ARG A 307 16.20 -36.41 -18.33
CA ARG A 307 17.11 -35.84 -19.35
C ARG A 307 18.40 -36.64 -19.46
N TRP A 308 19.01 -37.01 -18.33
CA TRP A 308 20.23 -37.81 -18.30
C TRP A 308 20.05 -39.20 -18.92
N ARG A 309 18.99 -39.91 -18.54
CA ARG A 309 18.69 -41.26 -19.05
C ARG A 309 18.33 -41.26 -20.52
N ILE A 310 17.49 -40.31 -20.95
CA ILE A 310 17.10 -40.12 -22.35
C ILE A 310 18.34 -39.88 -23.21
N LYS A 311 19.22 -38.95 -22.81
CA LYS A 311 20.48 -38.68 -23.52
C LYS A 311 21.30 -39.96 -23.70
N ARG A 312 21.49 -40.73 -22.63
CA ARG A 312 22.28 -41.97 -22.66
C ARG A 312 21.63 -43.05 -23.54
N ALA A 313 20.31 -43.15 -23.56
CA ALA A 313 19.59 -44.10 -24.40
C ALA A 313 19.67 -43.72 -25.89
N PHE A 314 19.53 -42.43 -26.18
CA PHE A 314 19.60 -41.90 -27.54
C PHE A 314 21.01 -42.08 -28.13
N ASP A 315 22.07 -41.86 -27.34
CA ASP A 315 23.44 -42.13 -27.76
C ASP A 315 23.65 -43.60 -28.15
N ARG A 316 23.09 -44.55 -27.40
CA ARG A 316 23.17 -45.98 -27.70
C ARG A 316 22.37 -46.37 -28.93
N ALA A 317 21.22 -45.73 -29.14
CA ALA A 317 20.36 -45.94 -30.31
C ALA A 317 20.84 -45.17 -31.56
N SER A 318 21.93 -44.41 -31.44
CA SER A 318 22.45 -43.50 -32.48
C SER A 318 21.40 -42.49 -32.95
N ILE A 319 20.55 -42.00 -32.03
CA ILE A 319 19.57 -40.96 -32.28
C ILE A 319 20.20 -39.60 -31.90
N PRO A 320 20.41 -38.70 -32.86
CA PRO A 320 20.99 -37.38 -32.66
C PRO A 320 19.95 -36.46 -32.00
N ILE A 321 20.26 -35.98 -30.79
CA ILE A 321 19.54 -34.85 -30.20
C ILE A 321 20.03 -33.59 -30.87
N VAL A 322 19.13 -32.83 -31.49
CA VAL A 322 19.42 -31.56 -32.16
C VAL A 322 18.67 -30.45 -31.45
N GLY A 323 19.32 -29.30 -31.27
CA GLY A 323 18.71 -28.19 -30.54
C GLY A 323 18.70 -28.40 -29.03
N GLY A 324 19.21 -27.41 -28.31
CA GLY A 324 18.95 -27.20 -26.89
C GLY A 324 18.14 -25.92 -26.76
N ALA A 325 17.12 -25.92 -25.92
CA ALA A 325 16.41 -24.69 -25.56
C ALA A 325 17.33 -23.78 -24.71
N THR A 326 18.22 -23.07 -25.38
CA THR A 326 18.55 -21.66 -25.09
C THR A 326 18.06 -20.76 -26.24
N ALA A 327 17.15 -21.24 -27.09
CA ALA A 327 16.56 -20.48 -28.20
C ALA A 327 15.23 -19.79 -27.82
N LEU A 328 14.85 -19.78 -26.54
CA LEU A 328 13.71 -18.99 -26.04
C LEU A 328 14.14 -17.61 -25.50
N GLU A 329 15.45 -17.31 -25.43
CA GLU A 329 15.93 -15.94 -25.17
C GLU A 329 15.91 -15.06 -26.42
N ASP A 330 16.08 -15.63 -27.63
CA ASP A 330 16.04 -14.86 -28.89
C ASP A 330 14.62 -14.41 -29.29
N ALA A 331 13.57 -15.00 -28.70
CA ALA A 331 12.19 -14.51 -28.88
C ALA A 331 11.84 -13.36 -27.92
N ALA A 332 12.60 -13.19 -26.84
CA ALA A 332 12.51 -12.03 -25.94
C ALA A 332 13.38 -10.85 -26.43
N GLU A 333 14.31 -11.10 -27.36
CA GLU A 333 15.09 -10.08 -28.07
C GLU A 333 14.47 -9.67 -29.42
N ALA A 334 13.19 -9.98 -29.65
CA ALA A 334 12.33 -9.15 -30.48
C ALA A 334 11.83 -7.96 -29.66
N ALA A 335 12.77 -7.15 -29.15
CA ALA A 335 12.48 -5.79 -28.75
C ALA A 335 11.74 -5.11 -29.92
N PRO A 336 10.66 -4.33 -29.68
CA PRO A 336 10.15 -3.47 -30.73
C PRO A 336 11.34 -2.64 -31.22
N ALA A 337 11.56 -2.61 -32.54
CA ALA A 337 12.63 -1.83 -33.15
C ALA A 337 12.73 -0.48 -32.42
N PRO A 338 13.93 -0.05 -31.98
CA PRO A 338 14.07 1.18 -31.21
C PRO A 338 13.39 2.28 -32.01
N ASP A 339 12.33 2.84 -31.44
CA ASP A 339 11.61 3.95 -32.03
C ASP A 339 12.66 5.02 -32.38
N PRO A 340 12.82 5.41 -33.66
CA PRO A 340 13.82 6.42 -34.03
C PRO A 340 13.56 7.77 -33.35
N SER A 341 12.40 7.95 -32.70
CA SER A 341 12.09 9.09 -31.85
C SER A 341 12.56 8.94 -30.39
N ALA A 342 12.96 7.76 -29.93
CA ALA A 342 13.43 7.55 -28.54
C ALA A 342 14.80 8.21 -28.26
N THR A 343 15.60 8.47 -29.29
CA THR A 343 16.83 9.29 -29.21
C THR A 343 16.56 10.78 -29.39
N MET A 344 15.37 11.16 -29.86
CA MET A 344 14.93 12.55 -29.84
C MET A 344 14.32 12.83 -28.47
N ALA A 345 15.11 13.44 -27.58
CA ALA A 345 14.56 14.03 -26.37
C ALA A 345 13.34 14.89 -26.75
N ALA A 346 12.19 14.65 -26.11
CA ALA A 346 11.00 15.47 -26.31
C ALA A 346 11.43 16.94 -26.20
N PRO A 347 11.07 17.83 -27.16
CA PRO A 347 11.47 19.22 -27.10
C PRO A 347 10.95 19.77 -25.79
N SER A 348 11.87 20.02 -24.84
CA SER A 348 11.49 20.54 -23.54
C SER A 348 10.65 21.79 -23.76
N ALA A 349 9.58 21.99 -22.98
CA ALA A 349 8.76 23.19 -23.08
C ALA A 349 9.57 24.49 -22.93
N TYR A 350 10.79 24.39 -22.40
CA TYR A 350 11.79 25.44 -22.24
C TYR A 350 12.65 25.72 -23.48
N ALA A 351 12.73 24.79 -24.44
CA ALA A 351 13.56 24.92 -25.65
C ALA A 351 12.80 25.41 -26.87
N SER A 352 11.48 25.58 -26.77
CA SER A 352 10.67 26.08 -27.89
C SER A 352 10.70 27.62 -27.94
N PRO A 353 11.23 28.23 -29.01
CA PRO A 353 11.37 29.69 -29.12
C PRO A 353 10.02 30.42 -29.17
N THR A 354 8.94 29.70 -29.46
CA THR A 354 7.55 30.18 -29.51
C THR A 354 6.76 29.89 -28.23
N SER A 355 7.37 29.35 -27.18
CA SER A 355 6.67 29.12 -25.91
C SER A 355 6.30 30.47 -25.23
N PRO A 356 5.20 30.52 -24.46
CA PRO A 356 4.84 31.72 -23.70
C PRO A 356 5.94 32.19 -22.73
N GLN A 357 6.74 31.25 -22.22
CA GLN A 357 7.83 31.51 -21.28
C GLN A 357 9.10 32.05 -21.99
N SER A 358 9.41 31.60 -23.21
CA SER A 358 10.52 32.17 -24.01
C SER A 358 10.21 33.59 -24.46
N LEU A 359 8.97 33.86 -24.89
CA LEU A 359 8.53 35.20 -25.27
C LEU A 359 8.60 36.19 -24.10
N ALA A 360 8.33 35.73 -22.88
CA ALA A 360 8.43 36.53 -21.67
C ALA A 360 9.88 36.92 -21.28
N THR A 361 10.88 36.27 -21.87
CA THR A 361 12.31 36.53 -21.59
C THR A 361 12.95 37.46 -22.62
N THR A 362 12.19 37.93 -23.62
CA THR A 362 12.69 38.90 -24.60
C THR A 362 13.00 40.23 -23.92
N PRO A 363 14.22 40.77 -24.02
CA PRO A 363 14.58 42.02 -23.35
C PRO A 363 13.76 43.18 -23.92
N ILE A 364 13.17 43.98 -23.02
CA ILE A 364 12.42 45.19 -23.38
C ILE A 364 13.38 46.17 -24.06
N VAL A 365 13.16 46.44 -25.35
CA VAL A 365 13.91 47.46 -26.10
C VAL A 365 13.62 48.82 -25.47
N THR A 366 14.62 49.41 -24.82
CA THR A 366 14.53 50.77 -24.30
C THR A 366 14.50 51.73 -25.49
N GLN A 367 13.35 52.34 -25.76
CA GLN A 367 13.25 53.38 -26.79
C GLN A 367 14.16 54.55 -26.41
N LYS A 368 15.12 54.85 -27.29
CA LYS A 368 15.98 56.04 -27.19
C LYS A 368 15.08 57.29 -27.35
N PRO A 369 15.16 58.29 -26.45
CA PRO A 369 14.31 59.47 -26.55
C PRO A 369 14.62 60.24 -27.84
N SER A 370 13.58 60.54 -28.62
CA SER A 370 13.70 61.39 -29.80
C SER A 370 14.03 62.81 -29.37
N THR A 371 15.24 63.27 -29.70
CA THR A 371 15.57 64.69 -29.65
C THR A 371 14.82 65.39 -30.77
N SER A 372 13.76 66.12 -30.41
CA SER A 372 13.14 67.13 -31.27
C SER A 372 14.09 68.32 -31.38
N LYS A 373 14.34 68.74 -32.62
CA LYS A 373 14.70 70.10 -32.97
C LYS A 373 13.50 70.74 -33.64
#